data_AF-A0A950PUE3-F1
#
_entry.id   AF-A0A950PUE3-F1
#
_cell.length_a   1.000
_cell.length_b   1.000
_cell.length_c   1.000
_cell.angle_alpha   90.00
_cell.angle_beta   90.00
_cell.angle_gamma   90.00
#
_symmetry.space_group_name_H-M   'P 1'
#
loop_
_entity.id
_entity.type
_entity.pdbx_description
1 polymer ?
#
loop_
_entity_poly.entity_id
_entity_poly.type
_entity_poly.pdbx_seq_one_letter_code
_entity_poly.pdbx_strand_id
1 'polypeptide(L)' 'THYLEEAERLCRRIAIIRSGKIVTEKPTEELVAAGESLQDVFLELTRN' A
#
# COMPACT_ATOMS: atom_id res chain seq x y z
N THR A 1 3.78 2.72 -8.29
CA THR A 1 3.40 1.89 -9.44
C THR A 1 1.89 1.72 -9.44
N HIS A 2 1.27 1.53 -10.59
CA HIS A 2 -0.15 1.19 -10.71
C HIS A 2 -0.41 -0.33 -10.66
N TYR A 3 0.64 -1.15 -10.76
CA TYR A 3 0.59 -2.60 -10.56
C TYR A 3 0.79 -2.92 -9.07
N LEU A 4 -0.29 -2.84 -8.28
CA LEU A 4 -0.22 -3.03 -6.84
C LEU A 4 0.06 -4.49 -6.45
N GLU A 5 -0.50 -5.46 -7.16
CA GLU A 5 -0.25 -6.90 -6.94
C GLU A 5 1.24 -7.26 -7.04
N GLU A 6 1.93 -6.76 -8.09
CA GLU A 6 3.37 -6.99 -8.23
C GLU A 6 4.18 -6.27 -7.14
N ALA A 7 3.74 -5.08 -6.70
CA ALA A 7 4.40 -4.38 -5.60
C ALA A 7 4.25 -5.15 -4.29
N GLU A 8 3.07 -5.69 -4.01
CA GLU A 8 2.81 -6.53 -2.84
C GLU A 8 3.68 -7.79 -2.85
N ARG A 9 3.80 -8.46 -3.99
CA ARG A 9 4.56 -9.72 -4.11
C ARG A 9 6.07 -9.53 -4.09
N LEU A 10 6.58 -8.41 -4.62
CA LEU A 10 8.01 -8.20 -4.84
C LEU A 10 8.68 -7.30 -3.79
N CYS A 11 7.93 -6.38 -3.17
CA CYS A 11 8.51 -5.41 -2.24
C CYS A 11 8.42 -5.90 -0.79
N ARG A 12 9.47 -5.63 -0.01
CA ARG A 12 9.47 -5.87 1.45
C ARG A 12 8.91 -4.70 2.26
N ARG A 13 8.94 -3.49 1.69
CA ARG A 13 8.45 -2.25 2.29
C ARG A 13 7.74 -1.44 1.24
N ILE A 14 6.65 -0.79 1.63
CA ILE A 14 5.82 0.01 0.74
C ILE A 14 5.52 1.34 1.40
N ALA A 15 5.70 2.41 0.63
CA ALA A 15 5.26 3.76 0.97
C ALA A 15 4.09 4.16 0.08
N ILE A 16 3.04 4.71 0.67
CA ILE A 16 1.92 5.31 -0.06
C ILE A 16 2.05 6.82 0.01
N ILE A 17 2.00 7.46 -1.16
CA ILE A 17 2.13 8.91 -1.31
C ILE A 17 0.81 9.46 -1.82
N ARG A 18 0.30 10.50 -1.15
CA ARG A 18 -0.89 11.25 -1.56
C ARG A 18 -0.58 12.74 -1.52
N SER A 19 -0.90 13.44 -2.60
CA SER A 19 -0.69 14.90 -2.72
C SER A 19 0.74 15.35 -2.36
N GLY A 20 1.75 14.57 -2.79
CA GLY A 20 3.16 14.86 -2.54
C GLY A 20 3.65 14.58 -1.11
N LYS A 21 2.85 13.93 -0.26
CA LYS A 21 3.23 13.56 1.10
C LYS A 21 3.11 12.05 1.31
N ILE A 22 4.04 11.48 2.09
CA ILE A 22 3.96 10.09 2.54
C ILE A 22 2.84 10.01 3.58
N VAL A 23 1.83 9.19 3.32
CA VAL A 23 0.71 8.95 4.26
C VAL A 23 0.95 7.73 5.12
N THR A 24 1.68 6.73 4.59
CA THR A 24 2.13 5.56 5.35
C THR A 24 3.38 4.99 4.69
N GLU A 25 4.25 4.41 5.51
CA GLU A 25 5.44 3.69 5.09
C GLU A 25 5.73 2.56 6.09
N LYS A 26 5.51 1.32 5.67
CA LYS A 26 5.63 0.13 6.54
C LYS A 26 6.15 -1.09 5.76
N PRO A 27 6.63 -2.14 6.44
CA PRO A 27 6.79 -3.45 5.83
C PRO A 27 5.51 -3.91 5.14
N THR A 28 5.62 -4.61 4.01
CA THR A 28 4.45 -5.05 3.22
C THR A 28 3.51 -5.91 4.08
N GLU A 29 4.06 -6.81 4.87
CA GLU A 29 3.31 -7.67 5.80
C GLU A 29 2.58 -6.92 6.93
N GLU A 30 3.06 -5.73 7.32
CA GLU A 30 2.37 -4.87 8.29
C GLU A 30 1.36 -3.95 7.63
N LEU A 31 1.56 -3.65 6.35
CA LEU A 31 0.70 -2.77 5.57
C LEU A 31 -0.57 -3.50 5.12
N VAL A 32 -0.44 -4.78 4.76
CA VAL A 32 -1.52 -5.63 4.29
C VAL A 32 -1.99 -6.51 5.45
N ALA A 33 -3.18 -6.23 6.00
CA ALA A 33 -3.74 -7.03 7.09
C ALA A 33 -4.16 -8.43 6.60
N ALA A 34 -4.34 -9.37 7.53
CA ALA A 34 -4.75 -10.72 7.19
C ALA A 34 -6.10 -10.74 6.45
N GLY A 35 -6.07 -11.03 5.14
CA GLY A 35 -7.25 -11.11 4.29
C GLY A 35 -7.54 -9.88 3.44
N GLU A 36 -6.74 -8.82 3.55
CA GLU A 36 -6.80 -7.65 2.66
C GLU A 36 -5.70 -7.73 1.60
N SER A 37 -5.87 -6.98 0.51
CA SER A 37 -4.82 -6.77 -0.50
C SER A 37 -4.24 -5.36 -0.40
N LEU A 38 -3.07 -5.13 -0.99
CA LEU A 38 -2.52 -3.78 -1.11
C LEU A 38 -3.47 -2.82 -1.85
N GLN A 39 -4.30 -3.34 -2.75
CA GLN A 39 -5.31 -2.56 -3.45
C GLN A 39 -6.40 -2.03 -2.51
N ASP A 40 -6.85 -2.83 -1.56
CA ASP A 40 -7.86 -2.43 -0.58
C ASP A 40 -7.33 -1.29 0.29
N VAL A 41 -6.13 -1.49 0.85
CA VAL A 41 -5.42 -0.48 1.66
C VAL A 41 -5.21 0.83 0.89
N PHE A 42 -4.83 0.73 -0.39
CA PHE A 42 -4.66 1.91 -1.23
C PHE A 42 -5.98 2.66 -1.45
N LEU A 43 -7.09 1.95 -1.69
CA LEU A 43 -8.40 2.55 -1.87
C LEU A 43 -8.88 3.25 -0.60
N GLU A 44 -8.68 2.65 0.57
CA GLU A 44 -9.04 3.26 1.86
C GLU A 44 -8.28 4.55 2.13
N LEU A 45 -6.96 4.55 1.91
CA LEU A 45 -6.10 5.71 2.18
C LEU A 45 -6.25 6.84 1.16
N THR A 46 -6.87 6.56 0.01
CA THR A 46 -7.07 7.54 -1.06
C THR A 46 -8.51 8.00 -1.24
N ARG A 47 -9.49 7.28 -0.67
CA ARG A 47 -10.89 7.72 -0.55
C ARG A 47 -10.99 8.97 0.33
N ASN A 48 -11.84 9.90 -0.09
CA ASN A 48 -12.21 11.12 0.64
C ASN A 48 -13.50 10.88 1.42
#